data_AF-A0A831PKG9-F1
#
_entry.id   AF-A0A831PKG9-F1
#
_cell.length_a   1.000
_cell.length_b   1.000
_cell.length_c   1.000
_cell.angle_alpha   90.00
_cell.angle_beta   90.00
_cell.angle_gamma   90.00
#
_symmetry.space_group_name_H-M   'P 1'
#
loop_
_entity.id
_entity.type
_entity.pdbx_description
1 polymer ?
#
loop_
_entity_poly.entity_id
_entity_poly.type
_entity_poly.pdbx_seq_one_letter_code
_entity_poly.pdbx_strand_id
1 'polypeptide(L)'
;DKSDILGEEIDSFNEIRKTLDRDITQDALDMIEKDPEMKNMNSTVLYNRDWHKGVVGIVASRVTEQFYRPTIILTESNGLATGSARSVKDFDLYEAIGQCSDLLESYGGHMYAAGLTLRIENIPEFRRRFEEIVTRQLTDLSQVQTIEVDAKITLSEITPRFYRILKQFAPFGPHNMTPVFITEDVFDAGTSRLVGKNKEHLKLDLVEPDVNSGIFPGIAFNHSDKYDLITSGLPFDVCYSITENEYRGKTSLQLFIRDIKKRDIF
;
A
#
# COMPACT_ATOMS: atom_id res chain seq x y z
N ASP A 1 -23.65 -16.66 23.85
CA ASP A 1 -23.48 -18.10 23.55
C ASP A 1 -23.32 -18.39 22.06
N LYS A 2 -24.38 -18.45 21.24
CA LYS A 2 -24.25 -18.77 19.80
C LYS A 2 -23.51 -17.70 18.97
N SER A 3 -23.65 -16.43 19.38
CA SER A 3 -22.93 -15.30 18.77
C SER A 3 -21.44 -15.32 19.11
N ASP A 4 -21.08 -15.81 20.30
CA ASP A 4 -19.68 -15.82 20.75
C ASP A 4 -18.92 -16.95 20.04
N ILE A 5 -19.54 -18.12 19.88
CA ILE A 5 -18.98 -19.25 19.11
C ILE A 5 -18.73 -18.85 17.65
N LEU A 6 -19.69 -18.19 17.00
CA LEU A 6 -19.52 -17.69 15.63
C LEU A 6 -18.44 -16.60 15.55
N GLY A 7 -18.32 -15.76 16.58
CA GLY A 7 -17.24 -14.77 16.68
C GLY A 7 -15.86 -15.41 16.75
N GLU A 8 -15.69 -16.43 17.60
CA GLU A 8 -14.44 -17.18 17.73
C GLU A 8 -14.07 -17.92 16.44
N GLU A 9 -15.05 -18.51 15.74
CA GLU A 9 -14.82 -19.16 14.44
C GLU A 9 -14.37 -18.16 13.37
N ILE A 10 -15.02 -16.99 13.29
CA ILE A 10 -14.64 -15.92 12.37
C ILE A 10 -13.23 -15.42 12.65
N ASP A 11 -12.88 -15.22 13.92
CA ASP A 11 -11.54 -14.80 14.32
C ASP A 11 -10.49 -15.84 13.93
N SER A 12 -10.78 -17.13 14.14
CA SER A 12 -9.90 -18.21 13.70
C SER A 12 -9.67 -18.19 12.18
N PHE A 13 -10.73 -18.08 11.37
CA PHE A 13 -10.62 -17.99 9.92
C PHE A 13 -9.88 -16.72 9.46
N ASN A 14 -10.05 -15.61 10.18
CA ASN A 14 -9.35 -14.36 9.90
C ASN A 14 -7.84 -14.50 10.15
N GLU A 15 -7.43 -15.16 11.23
CA GLU A 15 -6.01 -15.42 11.53
C GLU A 15 -5.36 -16.39 10.53
N ILE A 16 -6.09 -17.43 10.11
CA ILE A 16 -5.65 -18.32 9.03
C ILE A 16 -5.48 -17.52 7.73
N ARG A 17 -6.45 -16.69 7.37
CA ARG A 17 -6.38 -15.85 6.16
C ARG A 17 -5.19 -14.90 6.21
N LYS A 18 -4.95 -14.22 7.35
CA LYS A 18 -3.81 -13.31 7.52
C LYS A 18 -2.47 -14.03 7.36
N THR A 19 -2.37 -15.27 7.88
CA THR A 19 -1.16 -16.08 7.74
C THR A 19 -0.91 -16.44 6.28
N LEU A 20 -1.94 -16.98 5.60
CA LEU A 20 -1.86 -17.29 4.17
C LEU A 20 -1.54 -16.06 3.31
N ASP A 21 -2.16 -14.91 3.61
CA ASP A 21 -1.91 -13.64 2.92
C ASP A 21 -0.45 -13.21 3.04
N ARG A 22 0.11 -13.24 4.25
CA ARG A 22 1.51 -12.91 4.46
C ARG A 22 2.44 -13.85 3.70
N ASP A 23 2.22 -15.15 3.83
CA ASP A 23 3.13 -16.15 3.28
C ASP A 23 3.09 -16.16 1.74
N ILE A 24 1.90 -16.04 1.14
CA ILE A 24 1.72 -15.93 -0.32
C ILE A 24 2.26 -14.60 -0.85
N THR A 25 2.06 -13.49 -0.12
CA THR A 25 2.65 -12.20 -0.50
C THR A 25 4.16 -12.32 -0.53
N GLN A 26 4.79 -12.88 0.51
CA GLN A 26 6.24 -13.03 0.54
C GLN A 26 6.74 -13.90 -0.64
N ASP A 27 6.08 -15.01 -0.94
CA ASP A 27 6.43 -15.86 -2.08
C ASP A 27 6.32 -15.10 -3.41
N ALA A 28 5.26 -14.30 -3.60
CA ALA A 28 5.09 -13.45 -4.78
C ALA A 28 6.21 -12.39 -4.92
N LEU A 29 6.61 -11.76 -3.80
CA LEU A 29 7.71 -10.79 -3.79
C LEU A 29 9.05 -11.47 -4.13
N ASP A 30 9.32 -12.62 -3.52
CA ASP A 30 10.50 -13.43 -3.79
C ASP A 30 10.60 -13.82 -5.28
N MET A 31 9.48 -14.19 -5.91
CA MET A 31 9.43 -14.52 -7.34
C MET A 31 9.85 -13.33 -8.20
N ILE A 32 9.38 -12.12 -7.89
CA ILE A 32 9.75 -10.89 -8.59
C ILE A 32 11.21 -10.53 -8.30
N GLU A 33 11.66 -10.67 -7.05
CA GLU A 33 13.02 -10.30 -6.66
C GLU A 33 14.09 -11.17 -7.31
N LYS A 34 13.79 -12.44 -7.55
CA LYS A 34 14.70 -13.42 -8.17
C LYS A 34 14.75 -13.32 -9.71
N ASP A 35 13.83 -12.58 -10.33
CA ASP A 35 13.72 -12.44 -11.79
C ASP A 35 14.03 -10.99 -12.23
N PRO A 36 15.23 -10.71 -12.77
CA PRO A 36 15.60 -9.37 -13.24
C PRO A 36 14.73 -8.83 -14.37
N GLU A 37 14.14 -9.69 -15.21
CA GLU A 37 13.24 -9.24 -16.28
C GLU A 37 11.93 -8.74 -15.68
N MET A 38 11.36 -9.49 -14.73
CA MET A 38 10.13 -9.07 -14.04
C MET A 38 10.29 -7.76 -13.25
N LYS A 39 11.48 -7.43 -12.76
CA LYS A 39 11.72 -6.14 -12.09
C LYS A 39 11.55 -4.95 -13.02
N ASN A 40 11.88 -5.11 -14.30
CA ASN A 40 11.83 -4.03 -15.29
C ASN A 40 10.53 -3.99 -16.08
N MET A 41 9.60 -4.90 -15.83
CA MET A 41 8.27 -4.92 -16.46
C MET A 41 7.36 -3.81 -15.94
N ASN A 42 6.41 -3.40 -16.77
CA ASN A 42 5.37 -2.44 -16.44
C ASN A 42 4.11 -3.10 -15.90
N SER A 43 4.06 -4.43 -15.86
CA SER A 43 2.99 -5.22 -15.26
C SER A 43 3.54 -6.39 -14.44
N THR A 44 2.67 -7.05 -13.66
CA THR A 44 3.00 -8.29 -12.95
C THR A 44 1.95 -9.34 -13.23
N VAL A 45 2.36 -10.52 -13.68
CA VAL A 45 1.48 -11.69 -13.80
C VAL A 45 2.18 -12.89 -13.19
N LEU A 46 1.77 -13.27 -11.99
CA LEU A 46 2.34 -14.42 -11.28
C LEU A 46 1.34 -15.58 -11.22
N TYR A 47 1.88 -16.79 -11.26
CA TYR A 47 1.11 -18.02 -11.14
C TYR A 47 1.84 -18.97 -10.19
N ASN A 48 1.12 -19.47 -9.19
CA ASN A 48 1.56 -20.59 -8.38
C ASN A 48 0.34 -21.47 -8.05
N ARG A 49 0.43 -22.76 -8.38
CA ARG A 49 -0.62 -23.76 -8.13
C ARG A 49 -0.95 -23.96 -6.66
N ASP A 50 0.00 -23.66 -5.77
CA ASP A 50 -0.13 -23.92 -4.33
C ASP A 50 -0.75 -22.73 -3.57
N TRP A 51 -1.01 -21.61 -4.25
CA TRP A 51 -1.63 -20.43 -3.63
C TRP A 51 -3.12 -20.63 -3.34
N HIS A 52 -3.58 -20.08 -2.21
CA HIS A 52 -4.98 -20.21 -1.83
C HIS A 52 -5.86 -19.23 -2.60
N LYS A 53 -6.82 -19.74 -3.39
CA LYS A 53 -7.76 -18.94 -4.21
C LYS A 53 -8.47 -17.82 -3.42
N GLY A 54 -8.81 -18.04 -2.16
CA GLY A 54 -9.46 -17.03 -1.31
C GLY A 54 -8.59 -15.81 -0.96
N VAL A 55 -7.29 -15.84 -1.27
CA VAL A 55 -6.29 -14.85 -0.81
C VAL A 55 -5.62 -14.10 -1.96
N VAL A 56 -5.64 -14.65 -3.19
CA VAL A 56 -4.99 -14.05 -4.37
C VAL A 56 -5.41 -12.60 -4.66
N GLY A 57 -6.64 -12.21 -4.30
CA GLY A 57 -7.11 -10.83 -4.44
C GLY A 57 -6.48 -9.84 -3.47
N ILE A 58 -6.13 -10.28 -2.25
CA ILE A 58 -5.42 -9.44 -1.26
C ILE A 58 -3.96 -9.30 -1.67
N VAL A 59 -3.35 -10.40 -2.09
CA VAL A 59 -1.96 -10.44 -2.59
C VAL A 59 -1.81 -9.55 -3.81
N ALA A 60 -2.75 -9.60 -4.77
CA ALA A 60 -2.73 -8.72 -5.94
C ALA A 60 -2.73 -7.23 -5.55
N SER A 61 -3.50 -6.85 -4.54
CA SER A 61 -3.50 -5.47 -4.04
C SER A 61 -2.15 -5.09 -3.42
N ARG A 62 -1.59 -5.94 -2.54
CA ARG A 62 -0.30 -5.68 -1.88
C ARG A 62 0.85 -5.54 -2.89
N VAL A 63 0.90 -6.43 -3.88
CA VAL A 63 1.93 -6.38 -4.93
C VAL A 63 1.73 -5.16 -5.83
N THR A 64 0.48 -4.78 -6.13
CA THR A 64 0.18 -3.53 -6.85
C THR A 64 0.64 -2.30 -6.07
N GLU A 65 0.39 -2.27 -4.75
CA GLU A 65 0.82 -1.17 -3.88
C GLU A 65 2.34 -1.06 -3.80
N GLN A 66 3.04 -2.20 -3.72
CA GLN A 66 4.50 -2.24 -3.57
C GLN A 66 5.26 -1.84 -4.84
N PHE A 67 4.80 -2.30 -6.02
CA PHE A 67 5.48 -2.04 -7.29
C PHE A 67 4.80 -0.97 -8.14
N TYR A 68 3.67 -0.43 -7.68
CA TYR A 68 2.84 0.57 -8.37
C TYR A 68 2.62 0.26 -9.86
N ARG A 69 2.19 -0.98 -10.14
CA ARG A 69 1.92 -1.43 -11.52
C ARG A 69 0.78 -2.44 -11.59
N PRO A 70 0.02 -2.50 -12.71
CA PRO A 70 -1.06 -3.47 -12.88
C PRO A 70 -0.60 -4.90 -12.58
N THR A 71 -1.30 -5.57 -11.66
CA THR A 71 -0.88 -6.87 -11.12
C THR A 71 -1.98 -7.90 -11.22
N ILE A 72 -1.61 -9.12 -11.63
CA ILE A 72 -2.47 -10.29 -11.73
C ILE A 72 -1.81 -11.44 -10.97
N ILE A 73 -2.56 -12.00 -10.00
CA ILE A 73 -2.13 -13.14 -9.19
C ILE A 73 -3.05 -14.32 -9.51
N LEU A 74 -2.48 -15.39 -10.07
CA LEU A 74 -3.17 -16.59 -10.51
C LEU A 74 -2.80 -17.79 -9.63
N THR A 75 -3.76 -18.69 -9.46
CA THR A 75 -3.55 -20.00 -8.86
C THR A 75 -4.32 -21.09 -9.61
N GLU A 76 -4.07 -22.34 -9.30
CA GLU A 76 -4.76 -23.46 -9.93
C GLU A 76 -6.10 -23.73 -9.23
N SER A 77 -7.16 -23.89 -10.03
CA SER A 77 -8.47 -24.31 -9.55
C SER A 77 -9.17 -25.11 -10.65
N ASN A 78 -9.52 -26.36 -10.35
CA ASN A 78 -10.18 -27.27 -11.29
C ASN A 78 -9.42 -27.44 -12.63
N GLY A 79 -8.08 -27.51 -12.57
CA GLY A 79 -7.22 -27.65 -13.75
C GLY A 79 -7.07 -26.40 -14.61
N LEU A 80 -7.60 -25.26 -14.17
CA LEU A 80 -7.46 -23.95 -14.82
C LEU A 80 -6.70 -22.98 -13.92
N ALA A 81 -6.06 -22.00 -14.53
CA ALA A 81 -5.52 -20.86 -13.79
C ALA A 81 -6.64 -19.87 -13.53
N THR A 82 -6.90 -19.54 -12.27
CA THR A 82 -7.91 -18.56 -11.84
C THR A 82 -7.26 -17.56 -10.90
N GLY A 83 -7.68 -16.30 -10.96
CA GLY A 83 -7.04 -15.31 -10.13
C GLY A 83 -7.75 -13.97 -10.08
N SER A 84 -7.04 -13.02 -9.49
CA SER A 84 -7.52 -11.65 -9.36
C SER A 84 -6.47 -10.67 -9.86
N ALA A 85 -6.98 -9.61 -10.46
CA ALA A 85 -6.22 -8.52 -11.02
C ALA A 85 -6.53 -7.22 -10.25
N ARG A 86 -5.52 -6.36 -10.12
CA ARG A 86 -5.61 -5.01 -9.53
C ARG A 86 -4.90 -4.00 -10.41
N SER A 87 -5.48 -2.81 -10.49
CA SER A 87 -4.99 -1.71 -11.30
C SER A 87 -4.31 -0.63 -10.47
N VAL A 88 -3.59 0.24 -11.16
CA VAL A 88 -3.11 1.53 -10.64
C VAL A 88 -4.03 2.67 -11.08
N LYS A 89 -3.77 3.87 -10.55
CA LYS A 89 -4.51 5.08 -10.94
C LYS A 89 -4.39 5.27 -12.46
N ASP A 90 -5.49 5.68 -13.09
CA ASP A 90 -5.55 6.04 -14.51
C ASP A 90 -5.25 4.88 -15.51
N PHE A 91 -5.27 3.62 -15.05
CA PHE A 91 -5.15 2.44 -15.93
C PHE A 91 -6.45 1.62 -15.94
N ASP A 92 -7.05 1.42 -17.12
CA ASP A 92 -8.22 0.55 -17.28
C ASP A 92 -7.80 -0.92 -17.44
N LEU A 93 -7.77 -1.62 -16.31
CA LEU A 93 -7.41 -3.02 -16.24
C LEU A 93 -8.41 -3.93 -16.95
N TYR A 94 -9.70 -3.58 -16.91
CA TYR A 94 -10.73 -4.40 -17.51
C TYR A 94 -10.60 -4.38 -19.04
N GLU A 95 -10.38 -3.20 -19.62
CA GLU A 95 -10.12 -3.05 -21.06
C GLU A 95 -8.83 -3.78 -21.47
N ALA A 96 -7.74 -3.64 -20.69
CA ALA A 96 -6.48 -4.30 -20.98
C ALA A 96 -6.59 -5.83 -20.95
N ILE A 97 -7.31 -6.40 -19.97
CA ILE A 97 -7.59 -7.85 -19.94
C ILE A 97 -8.50 -8.26 -21.10
N GLY A 98 -9.47 -7.42 -21.47
CA GLY A 98 -10.38 -7.67 -22.59
C GLY A 98 -9.66 -7.81 -23.93
N GLN A 99 -8.55 -7.09 -24.14
CA GLN A 99 -7.69 -7.25 -25.33
C GLN A 99 -6.98 -8.61 -25.41
N CYS A 100 -7.00 -9.40 -24.33
CA CYS A 100 -6.49 -10.78 -24.28
C CYS A 100 -7.61 -11.83 -24.24
N SER A 101 -8.86 -11.47 -24.56
CA SER A 101 -10.03 -12.35 -24.35
C SER A 101 -9.97 -13.70 -25.05
N ASP A 102 -9.22 -13.81 -26.15
CA ASP A 102 -8.98 -15.06 -26.89
C ASP A 102 -8.20 -16.12 -26.09
N LEU A 103 -7.46 -15.68 -25.06
CA LEU A 103 -6.67 -16.55 -24.19
C LEU A 103 -7.44 -16.97 -22.91
N LEU A 104 -8.61 -16.36 -22.67
CA LEU A 104 -9.36 -16.46 -21.43
C LEU A 104 -10.57 -17.39 -21.60
N GLU A 105 -10.82 -18.22 -20.58
CA GLU A 105 -12.07 -18.98 -20.45
C GLU A 105 -13.20 -18.07 -19.93
N SER A 106 -12.86 -17.13 -19.04
CA SER A 106 -13.79 -16.10 -18.55
C SER A 106 -13.03 -14.96 -17.90
N TYR A 107 -13.63 -13.76 -17.91
CA TYR A 107 -13.17 -12.63 -17.11
C TYR A 107 -14.33 -11.68 -16.80
N GLY A 108 -14.20 -10.90 -15.75
CA GLY A 108 -15.20 -9.92 -15.34
C GLY A 108 -14.66 -8.98 -14.27
N GLY A 109 -15.26 -7.80 -14.14
CA GLY A 109 -14.84 -6.81 -13.15
C GLY A 109 -15.11 -5.38 -13.61
N HIS A 110 -14.26 -4.48 -13.13
CA HIS A 110 -14.29 -3.05 -13.40
C HIS A 110 -12.88 -2.52 -13.62
N MET A 111 -12.77 -1.24 -13.99
CA MET A 111 -11.52 -0.53 -14.27
C MET A 111 -10.37 -0.84 -13.30
N TYR A 112 -10.64 -0.98 -11.99
CA TYR A 112 -9.61 -1.17 -10.96
C TYR A 112 -9.38 -2.62 -10.50
N ALA A 113 -10.29 -3.54 -10.84
CA ALA A 113 -10.25 -4.90 -10.33
C ALA A 113 -11.00 -5.86 -11.24
N ALA A 114 -10.37 -7.00 -11.54
CA ALA A 114 -10.99 -8.06 -12.33
C ALA A 114 -10.70 -9.44 -11.74
N GLY A 115 -11.59 -10.39 -12.04
CA GLY A 115 -11.34 -11.82 -11.93
C GLY A 115 -11.20 -12.41 -13.32
N LEU A 116 -10.31 -13.39 -13.48
CA LEU A 116 -10.06 -14.05 -14.75
C LEU A 116 -9.74 -15.52 -14.56
N THR A 117 -10.06 -16.30 -15.58
CA THR A 117 -9.74 -17.71 -15.69
C THR A 117 -9.20 -18.00 -17.09
N LEU A 118 -8.13 -18.79 -17.17
CA LEU A 118 -7.48 -19.20 -18.42
C LEU A 118 -6.89 -20.60 -18.28
N ARG A 119 -6.60 -21.24 -19.40
CA ARG A 119 -5.85 -22.51 -19.41
C ARG A 119 -4.41 -22.26 -18.97
N ILE A 120 -3.82 -23.21 -18.24
CA ILE A 120 -2.48 -23.08 -17.65
C ILE A 120 -1.44 -22.86 -18.77
N GLU A 121 -1.59 -23.54 -19.90
CA GLU A 121 -0.71 -23.37 -21.06
C GLU A 121 -0.75 -21.98 -21.70
N ASN A 122 -1.82 -21.20 -21.47
CA ASN A 122 -1.96 -19.85 -22.02
C ASN A 122 -1.26 -18.78 -21.17
N ILE A 123 -0.84 -19.10 -19.94
CA ILE A 123 -0.23 -18.11 -19.02
C ILE A 123 0.98 -17.39 -19.65
N PRO A 124 1.94 -18.07 -20.31
CA PRO A 124 3.10 -17.40 -20.88
C PRO A 124 2.73 -16.36 -21.95
N GLU A 125 1.83 -16.71 -22.88
CA GLU A 125 1.39 -15.79 -23.93
C GLU A 125 0.52 -14.67 -23.37
N PHE A 126 -0.33 -14.96 -22.38
CA PHE A 126 -1.12 -13.96 -21.69
C PHE A 126 -0.21 -12.93 -20.98
N ARG A 127 0.82 -13.38 -20.25
CA ARG A 127 1.80 -12.50 -19.61
C ARG A 127 2.48 -11.58 -20.62
N ARG A 128 2.93 -12.15 -21.76
CA ARG A 128 3.59 -11.39 -22.82
C ARG A 128 2.67 -10.32 -23.43
N ARG A 129 1.45 -10.70 -23.82
CA ARG A 129 0.48 -9.77 -24.44
C ARG A 129 0.01 -8.70 -23.45
N PHE A 130 -0.24 -9.08 -22.20
CA PHE A 130 -0.64 -8.14 -21.16
C PHE A 130 0.45 -7.09 -20.90
N GLU A 131 1.71 -7.52 -20.79
CA GLU A 131 2.84 -6.59 -20.64
C GLU A 131 2.96 -5.62 -21.81
N GLU A 132 2.76 -6.08 -23.05
CA GLU A 132 2.80 -5.25 -24.25
C GLU A 132 1.69 -4.18 -24.24
N ILE A 133 0.47 -4.57 -23.87
CA ILE A 133 -0.68 -3.66 -23.74
C ILE A 133 -0.41 -2.62 -22.65
N VAL A 134 0.01 -3.09 -21.46
CA VAL A 134 0.29 -2.24 -20.31
C VAL A 134 1.40 -1.25 -20.63
N THR A 135 2.52 -1.72 -21.20
CA THR A 135 3.65 -0.87 -21.60
C THR A 135 3.22 0.23 -22.57
N ARG A 136 2.45 -0.12 -23.60
CA ARG A 136 1.95 0.83 -24.61
C ARG A 136 1.01 1.87 -24.02
N GLN A 137 0.20 1.50 -23.03
CA GLN A 137 -0.77 2.39 -22.39
C GLN A 137 -0.14 3.23 -21.27
N LEU A 138 0.90 2.72 -20.59
CA LEU A 138 1.64 3.43 -19.54
C LEU A 138 2.75 4.33 -20.07
N THR A 139 3.01 4.36 -21.38
CA THR A 139 4.11 5.16 -21.96
C THR A 139 3.99 6.68 -21.67
N ASP A 140 2.81 7.15 -21.25
CA ASP A 140 2.53 8.54 -20.87
C ASP A 140 2.26 8.76 -19.36
N LEU A 141 2.31 7.72 -18.52
CA LEU A 141 1.99 7.81 -17.08
C LEU A 141 3.25 7.64 -16.23
N SER A 142 3.49 8.59 -15.31
CA SER A 142 4.55 8.44 -14.32
C SER A 142 4.22 7.26 -13.40
N GLN A 143 5.04 6.21 -13.41
CA GLN A 143 4.93 5.05 -12.52
C GLN A 143 5.29 5.35 -11.05
N VAL A 144 5.18 6.62 -10.64
CA VAL A 144 5.48 7.03 -9.27
C VAL A 144 4.16 7.14 -8.54
N GLN A 145 4.07 6.43 -7.41
CA GLN A 145 2.96 6.60 -6.49
C GLN A 145 2.88 8.08 -6.06
N THR A 146 1.81 8.76 -6.46
CA THR A 146 1.57 10.14 -6.06
C THR A 146 0.67 10.18 -4.83
N ILE A 147 1.05 11.00 -3.84
CA ILE A 147 0.16 11.34 -2.73
C ILE A 147 -0.41 12.72 -3.00
N GLU A 148 -1.74 12.82 -3.10
CA GLU A 148 -2.43 14.11 -3.17
C GLU A 148 -2.40 14.74 -1.77
N VAL A 149 -1.78 15.93 -1.67
CA VAL A 149 -1.63 16.69 -0.42
C VAL A 149 -2.63 17.84 -0.43
N ASP A 150 -3.42 17.97 0.63
CA ASP A 150 -4.44 19.02 0.74
C ASP A 150 -3.84 20.37 1.13
N ALA A 151 -2.85 20.38 2.04
CA ALA A 151 -2.19 21.60 2.47
C ALA A 151 -0.79 21.38 3.06
N LYS A 152 0.07 22.38 2.92
CA LYS A 152 1.29 22.52 3.71
C LYS A 152 0.96 23.24 5.01
N ILE A 153 1.34 22.64 6.14
CA ILE A 153 1.16 23.22 7.47
C ILE A 153 2.41 23.01 8.32
N THR A 154 2.60 23.83 9.33
CA THR A 154 3.59 23.63 10.38
C THR A 154 3.03 22.71 11.47
N LEU A 155 3.90 21.96 12.16
CA LEU A 155 3.56 21.17 13.35
C LEU A 155 2.95 22.04 14.45
N SER A 156 3.34 23.32 14.54
CA SER A 156 2.78 24.26 15.52
C SER A 156 1.29 24.57 15.31
N GLU A 157 0.79 24.44 14.08
CA GLU A 157 -0.63 24.63 13.74
C GLU A 157 -1.50 23.42 14.17
N ILE A 158 -0.87 22.25 14.37
CA ILE A 158 -1.55 21.00 14.73
C ILE A 158 -1.93 20.99 16.20
N THR A 159 -3.02 21.69 16.50
CA THR A 159 -3.56 21.81 17.85
C THR A 159 -4.81 20.94 18.06
N PRO A 160 -5.20 20.62 19.31
CA PRO A 160 -6.49 19.98 19.59
C PRO A 160 -7.69 20.77 19.05
N ARG A 161 -7.58 22.09 18.91
CA ARG A 161 -8.62 22.91 18.26
C ARG A 161 -8.66 22.66 16.76
N PHE A 162 -7.50 22.65 16.08
CA PHE A 162 -7.38 22.33 14.66
C PHE A 162 -8.00 20.95 14.37
N TYR A 163 -7.62 19.94 15.15
CA TYR A 163 -8.12 18.58 14.94
C TYR A 163 -9.63 18.42 15.20
N ARG A 164 -10.20 19.16 16.16
CA ARG A 164 -11.67 19.19 16.35
C ARG A 164 -12.43 19.77 15.16
N ILE A 165 -11.82 20.70 14.42
CA ILE A 165 -12.39 21.20 13.17
C ILE A 165 -12.26 20.14 12.09
N LEU A 166 -11.08 19.52 11.97
CA LEU A 166 -10.82 18.45 11.01
C LEU A 166 -11.82 17.29 11.14
N LYS A 167 -12.15 16.89 12.37
CA LYS A 167 -13.16 15.85 12.66
C LYS A 167 -14.56 16.15 12.12
N GLN A 168 -14.91 17.42 11.90
CA GLN A 168 -16.22 17.79 11.35
C GLN A 168 -16.37 17.46 9.85
N PHE A 169 -15.26 17.14 9.17
CA PHE A 169 -15.26 16.70 7.76
C PHE A 169 -15.61 15.21 7.62
N ALA A 170 -15.74 14.48 8.72
CA ALA A 170 -16.18 13.09 8.72
C ALA A 170 -17.66 12.96 8.24
N PRO A 171 -18.09 11.79 7.73
CA PRO A 171 -17.37 10.51 7.69
C PRO A 171 -16.31 10.44 6.60
N PHE A 172 -15.13 9.94 6.94
CA PHE A 172 -14.07 9.68 5.98
C PHE A 172 -14.23 8.31 5.32
N GLY A 173 -13.85 8.20 4.05
CA GLY A 173 -13.93 6.98 3.26
C GLY A 173 -13.70 7.25 1.78
N PRO A 174 -14.01 6.28 0.91
CA PRO A 174 -13.99 6.50 -0.54
C PRO A 174 -14.76 7.78 -0.91
N HIS A 175 -14.16 8.64 -1.73
CA HIS A 175 -14.68 9.97 -2.12
C HIS A 175 -14.66 11.07 -1.05
N ASN A 176 -14.21 10.78 0.17
CA ASN A 176 -13.94 11.78 1.21
C ASN A 176 -12.78 11.29 2.10
N MET A 177 -11.58 11.25 1.54
CA MET A 177 -10.41 10.71 2.24
C MET A 177 -10.03 11.61 3.42
N THR A 178 -9.37 11.02 4.42
CA THR A 178 -8.79 11.80 5.51
C THR A 178 -7.78 12.81 4.94
N PRO A 179 -7.83 14.07 5.39
CA PRO A 179 -6.91 15.09 4.89
C PRO A 179 -5.44 14.71 5.09
N VAL A 180 -4.65 15.06 4.08
CA VAL A 180 -3.22 14.82 3.98
C VAL A 180 -2.50 16.16 3.98
N PHE A 181 -1.50 16.24 4.84
CA PHE A 181 -0.68 17.43 5.02
C PHE A 181 0.77 17.12 4.75
N ILE A 182 1.52 18.17 4.43
CA ILE A 182 2.98 18.13 4.38
C ILE A 182 3.56 19.14 5.37
N THR A 183 4.61 18.74 6.05
CA THR A 183 5.54 19.66 6.72
C THR A 183 6.92 19.42 6.15
N GLU A 184 7.56 20.49 5.74
CA GLU A 184 8.90 20.47 5.16
C GLU A 184 9.93 20.86 6.21
N ASP A 185 11.18 20.47 6.02
CA ASP A 185 12.31 20.85 6.87
C ASP A 185 12.15 20.45 8.35
N VAL A 186 11.57 19.28 8.61
CA VAL A 186 11.51 18.70 9.96
C VAL A 186 12.80 17.96 10.30
N PHE A 187 13.08 17.85 11.59
CA PHE A 187 14.21 17.11 12.13
C PHE A 187 13.74 16.05 13.12
N ASP A 188 14.53 14.99 13.28
CA ASP A 188 14.40 14.08 14.42
C ASP A 188 14.85 14.78 15.72
N ALA A 189 14.05 14.67 16.76
CA ALA A 189 14.37 15.15 18.11
C ALA A 189 15.45 14.31 18.81
N GLY A 190 15.92 13.23 18.18
CA GLY A 190 16.94 12.30 18.69
C GLY A 190 16.35 11.13 19.47
N THR A 191 15.03 10.96 19.49
CA THR A 191 14.33 9.89 20.23
C THR A 191 13.47 8.99 19.35
N SER A 192 13.53 9.20 18.02
CA SER A 192 12.93 8.30 17.03
C SER A 192 13.53 6.90 17.13
N ARG A 193 12.70 5.88 16.87
CA ARG A 193 13.09 4.47 17.03
C ARG A 193 12.25 3.53 16.18
N LEU A 194 12.85 2.39 15.85
CA LEU A 194 12.10 1.28 15.29
C LEU A 194 11.21 0.62 16.35
N VAL A 195 9.97 0.31 15.98
CA VAL A 195 8.96 -0.37 16.79
C VAL A 195 8.29 -1.48 15.98
N GLY A 196 7.45 -2.28 16.62
CA GLY A 196 6.88 -3.51 16.03
C GLY A 196 7.64 -4.75 16.48
N LYS A 197 7.06 -5.93 16.23
CA LYS A 197 7.62 -7.22 16.71
C LYS A 197 8.96 -7.52 16.01
N ASN A 198 9.08 -7.09 14.76
CA ASN A 198 10.22 -7.31 13.87
C ASN A 198 10.95 -6.01 13.54
N LYS A 199 10.70 -4.90 14.27
CA LYS A 199 11.25 -3.56 14.01
C LYS A 199 10.92 -3.01 12.62
N GLU A 200 9.71 -3.31 12.16
CA GLU A 200 9.20 -2.98 10.82
C GLU A 200 8.57 -1.57 10.74
N HIS A 201 8.39 -0.86 11.86
CA HIS A 201 7.72 0.44 11.89
C HIS A 201 8.62 1.52 12.48
N LEU A 202 8.43 2.77 12.09
CA LEU A 202 9.11 3.93 12.66
C LEU A 202 8.18 4.66 13.61
N LYS A 203 8.61 4.83 14.86
CA LYS A 203 8.07 5.84 15.76
C LYS A 203 8.96 7.07 15.70
N LEU A 204 8.38 8.20 15.35
CA LEU A 204 9.09 9.45 15.15
C LEU A 204 8.77 10.45 16.25
N ASP A 205 9.76 11.25 16.62
CA ASP A 205 9.61 12.42 17.48
C ASP A 205 10.16 13.61 16.69
N LEU A 206 9.28 14.40 16.07
CA LEU A 206 9.64 15.42 15.08
C LEU A 206 9.68 16.83 15.68
N VAL A 207 10.56 17.68 15.16
CA VAL A 207 10.62 19.11 15.51
C VAL A 207 10.80 19.96 14.26
N GLU A 208 10.24 21.17 14.29
CA GLU A 208 10.57 22.26 13.37
C GLU A 208 11.38 23.32 14.13
N PRO A 209 12.72 23.37 13.95
CA PRO A 209 13.59 24.27 14.70
C PRO A 209 13.19 25.74 14.60
N ASP A 210 12.75 26.18 13.41
CA ASP A 210 12.47 27.59 13.12
C ASP A 210 11.11 28.07 13.65
N VAL A 211 10.22 27.15 14.05
CA VAL A 211 8.82 27.46 14.40
C VAL A 211 8.51 27.17 15.88
N ASN A 212 9.49 26.68 16.65
CA ASN A 212 9.34 26.29 18.06
C ASN A 212 8.11 25.39 18.31
N SER A 213 7.92 24.39 17.45
CA SER A 213 6.75 23.49 17.46
C SER A 213 6.62 22.62 18.72
N GLY A 214 7.70 22.47 19.48
CA GLY A 214 7.86 21.36 20.42
C GLY A 214 8.01 20.01 19.69
N ILE A 215 8.18 18.94 20.46
CA ILE A 215 8.28 17.57 19.92
C ILE A 215 6.88 17.08 19.55
N PHE A 216 6.71 16.70 18.29
CA PHE A 216 5.46 16.14 17.77
C PHE A 216 5.61 14.65 17.43
N PRO A 217 4.82 13.75 18.04
CA PRO A 217 4.96 12.33 17.80
C PRO A 217 4.38 11.91 16.45
N GLY A 218 5.05 10.99 15.78
CA GLY A 218 4.63 10.37 14.52
C GLY A 218 4.74 8.84 14.55
N ILE A 219 3.99 8.17 13.68
CA ILE A 219 4.13 6.74 13.39
C ILE A 219 4.09 6.53 11.87
N ALA A 220 5.10 5.87 11.33
CA ALA A 220 5.12 5.35 9.96
C ALA A 220 5.14 3.81 10.02
N PHE A 221 4.13 3.17 9.46
CA PHE A 221 4.10 1.72 9.32
C PHE A 221 4.90 1.29 8.09
N ASN A 222 5.71 0.23 8.23
CA ASN A 222 6.50 -0.38 7.15
C ASN A 222 7.54 0.55 6.49
N HIS A 223 8.07 1.53 7.22
CA HIS A 223 9.10 2.46 6.74
C HIS A 223 10.45 2.27 7.45
N SER A 224 10.76 1.06 7.94
CA SER A 224 12.02 0.82 8.68
C SER A 224 13.27 1.15 7.85
N ASP A 225 13.19 1.08 6.53
CA ASP A 225 14.22 1.48 5.57
C ASP A 225 14.57 2.98 5.62
N LYS A 226 13.66 3.83 6.11
CA LYS A 226 13.88 5.27 6.26
C LYS A 226 14.56 5.64 7.58
N TYR A 227 14.88 4.69 8.45
CA TYR A 227 15.47 4.97 9.77
C TYR A 227 16.80 5.75 9.69
N ASP A 228 17.69 5.32 8.80
CA ASP A 228 19.00 5.97 8.62
C ASP A 228 18.86 7.38 8.05
N LEU A 229 17.84 7.60 7.19
CA LEU A 229 17.52 8.91 6.64
C LEU A 229 17.08 9.86 7.75
N ILE A 230 16.11 9.47 8.58
CA ILE A 230 15.56 10.36 9.62
C ILE A 230 16.57 10.63 10.75
N THR A 231 17.48 9.68 11.03
CA THR A 231 18.51 9.81 12.07
C THR A 231 19.82 10.41 11.56
N SER A 232 19.89 10.79 10.28
CA SER A 232 21.09 11.38 9.66
C SER A 232 21.47 12.76 10.19
N GLY A 233 20.57 13.42 10.93
CA GLY A 233 20.73 14.81 11.40
C GLY A 233 20.48 15.87 10.32
N LEU A 234 20.05 15.45 9.12
CA LEU A 234 19.63 16.34 8.03
C LEU A 234 18.11 16.55 8.06
N PRO A 235 17.62 17.71 7.59
CA PRO A 235 16.19 17.94 7.45
C PRO A 235 15.57 17.00 6.41
N PHE A 236 14.31 16.65 6.63
CA PHE A 236 13.50 15.88 5.69
C PHE A 236 12.06 16.39 5.69
N ASP A 237 11.32 16.01 4.65
CA ASP A 237 9.90 16.36 4.53
C ASP A 237 9.05 15.15 4.94
N VAL A 238 7.91 15.43 5.58
CA VAL A 238 6.95 14.41 6.00
C VAL A 238 5.58 14.67 5.41
N CYS A 239 5.01 13.65 4.79
CA CYS A 239 3.62 13.64 4.33
C CYS A 239 2.78 12.80 5.30
N TYR A 240 1.67 13.31 5.82
CA TYR A 240 0.95 12.66 6.92
C TYR A 240 -0.55 13.00 6.99
N SER A 241 -1.30 12.18 7.70
CA SER A 241 -2.61 12.54 8.25
C SER A 241 -2.52 12.72 9.76
N ILE A 242 -3.38 13.53 10.35
CA ILE A 242 -3.42 13.74 11.82
C ILE A 242 -4.40 12.74 12.42
N THR A 243 -3.99 12.06 13.50
CA THR A 243 -4.81 11.10 14.23
C THR A 243 -4.76 11.36 15.74
N GLU A 244 -5.70 10.77 16.47
CA GLU A 244 -5.62 10.65 17.92
C GLU A 244 -5.05 9.30 18.29
N ASN A 245 -4.05 9.31 19.16
CA ASN A 245 -3.55 8.12 19.84
C ASN A 245 -4.11 8.10 21.26
N GLU A 246 -4.79 7.02 21.62
CA GLU A 246 -5.29 6.80 22.97
C GLU A 246 -4.43 5.73 23.66
N TYR A 247 -3.69 6.14 24.69
CA TYR A 247 -2.85 5.24 25.46
C TYR A 247 -3.06 5.46 26.94
N ARG A 248 -3.45 4.39 27.66
CA ARG A 248 -3.72 4.40 29.11
C ARG A 248 -4.69 5.52 29.54
N GLY A 249 -5.74 5.75 28.75
CA GLY A 249 -6.76 6.78 29.03
C GLY A 249 -6.30 8.22 28.77
N LYS A 250 -5.11 8.42 28.20
CA LYS A 250 -4.65 9.72 27.71
C LYS A 250 -4.72 9.76 26.18
N THR A 251 -5.48 10.72 25.66
CA THR A 251 -5.58 10.99 24.23
C THR A 251 -4.59 12.10 23.87
N SER A 252 -3.76 11.86 22.86
CA SER A 252 -2.81 12.84 22.30
C SER A 252 -2.89 12.83 20.79
N LEU A 253 -2.61 13.97 20.15
CA LEU A 253 -2.45 14.00 18.69
C LEU A 253 -1.16 13.28 18.30
N GLN A 254 -1.19 12.59 17.17
CA GLN A 254 -0.06 11.92 16.54
C GLN A 254 -0.17 12.08 15.02
N LEU A 255 0.98 12.12 14.34
CA LEU A 255 1.02 12.08 12.88
C LEU A 255 1.03 10.62 12.41
N PHE A 256 0.11 10.26 11.54
CA PHE A 256 0.18 9.04 10.76
C PHE A 256 0.92 9.34 9.47
N ILE A 257 2.22 9.02 9.46
CA ILE A 257 3.13 9.32 8.36
C ILE A 257 2.83 8.37 7.19
N ARG A 258 2.64 8.97 6.02
CA ARG A 258 2.38 8.28 4.74
C ARG A 258 3.63 8.14 3.90
N ASP A 259 4.52 9.14 3.93
CA ASP A 259 5.82 9.09 3.25
C ASP A 259 6.82 10.05 3.91
N ILE A 260 8.10 9.74 3.72
CA ILE A 260 9.26 10.49 4.20
C ILE A 260 10.21 10.71 3.03
N LYS A 261 10.44 11.99 2.71
CA LYS A 261 11.28 12.38 1.58
C LYS A 261 12.57 13.03 2.09
N LYS A 262 13.70 12.48 1.65
CA LYS A 262 15.00 13.15 1.79
C LYS A 262 15.01 14.39 0.91
N ARG A 263 15.52 15.50 1.42
CA ARG A 263 15.80 16.66 0.58
C ARG A 263 17.17 16.50 -0.09
N ASP A 264 17.22 16.75 -1.40
CA ASP A 264 18.49 16.94 -2.09
C ASP A 264 19.02 18.32 -1.69
N ILE A 265 20.09 18.34 -0.90
CA ILE A 265 20.79 19.57 -0.55
C ILE A 265 21.69 19.89 -1.76
N PHE A 266 21.27 20.85 -2.59
CA PHE A 266 22.12 21.45 -3.62
C PHE A 266 22.92 22.61 -3.04
#